data_AF-A0A441ZAH6-F1
#
_entry.id   AF-A0A441ZAH6-F1
#
_cell.length_a   1.000
_cell.length_b   1.000
_cell.length_c   1.000
_cell.angle_alpha   90.00
_cell.angle_beta   90.00
_cell.angle_gamma   90.00
#
_symmetry.space_group_name_H-M   'P 1'
#
loop_
_entity.id
_entity.type
_entity.pdbx_description
1 polymer ?
#
loop_
_entity_poly.entity_id
_entity_poly.type
_entity_poly.pdbx_seq_one_letter_code
_entity_poly.pdbx_strand_id
1 'polypeptide(L)' 'MGQIVFIPRELDPNEPRVAASPETAKRLAGLGFDVIIEKGAGL' A
#
# COMPACT_ATOMS: atom_id res chain seq x y z
N MET A 1 -16.72 4.03 -11.08
CA MET A 1 -16.22 3.24 -9.94
C MET A 1 -14.78 2.89 -10.24
N GLY A 2 -13.83 3.45 -9.48
CA GLY A 2 -12.41 3.11 -9.62
C GLY A 2 -12.09 1.79 -8.94
N GLN A 3 -11.08 1.08 -9.43
CA GLN A 3 -10.58 -0.13 -8.76
C GLN A 3 -9.74 0.28 -7.54
N ILE A 4 -9.93 -0.43 -6.43
CA ILE A 4 -9.21 -0.15 -5.17
C ILE A 4 -7.99 -1.06 -5.10
N VAL A 5 -6.85 -0.47 -4.71
CA VAL A 5 -5.65 -1.21 -4.30
C VAL A 5 -5.41 -0.93 -2.82
N PHE A 6 -5.58 -1.97 -2.00
CA PHE A 6 -5.35 -1.89 -0.56
C PHE A 6 -3.97 -2.45 -0.21
N ILE A 7 -3.19 -1.69 0.56
CA ILE A 7 -1.87 -2.08 1.07
C ILE A 7 -1.99 -2.29 2.59
N PRO A 8 -2.17 -3.54 3.06
CA PRO A 8 -2.26 -3.85 4.47
C PRO A 8 -0.90 -3.79 5.17
N ARG A 9 -0.93 -3.72 6.51
CA ARG A 9 0.24 -3.95 7.34
C ARG A 9 0.47 -5.46 7.48
N GLU A 10 1.73 -5.88 7.40
CA GLU A 10 2.11 -7.26 7.69
C GLU A 10 1.88 -7.57 9.18
N LEU A 11 1.36 -8.77 9.46
CA LEU A 11 1.01 -9.19 10.82
C LEU A 11 2.14 -9.96 11.51
N ASP A 12 3.05 -10.57 10.75
CA ASP A 12 4.19 -11.27 11.32
C ASP A 12 5.15 -10.24 11.93
N PRO A 13 5.46 -10.34 13.23
CA PRO A 13 6.36 -9.41 13.91
C PRO A 13 7.79 -9.42 13.35
N ASN A 14 8.18 -10.44 12.58
CA ASN A 14 9.49 -10.55 11.93
C ASN A 14 9.46 -10.18 10.44
N GLU A 15 8.34 -9.66 9.94
CA GLU A 15 8.19 -9.27 8.55
C GLU A 15 8.22 -7.74 8.39
N PRO A 16 9.39 -7.13 8.13
CA PRO A 16 9.52 -5.68 8.01
C PRO A 16 9.14 -5.14 6.63
N ARG A 17 8.79 -6.01 5.67
CA ARG A 17 8.47 -5.59 4.30
C ARG A 17 7.06 -5.01 4.23
N VAL A 18 6.80 -4.29 3.15
CA VAL A 18 5.47 -3.79 2.79
C VAL A 18 5.31 -3.90 1.27
N ALA A 19 4.09 -4.19 0.81
CA ALA A 19 3.81 -4.48 -0.59
C ALA A 19 4.09 -3.32 -1.57
N ALA A 20 4.14 -2.07 -1.08
CA ALA A 20 4.42 -0.90 -1.91
C ALA A 20 5.27 0.14 -1.18
N SER A 21 6.27 0.65 -1.88
CA SER A 21 6.99 1.87 -1.49
C SER A 21 6.13 3.13 -1.76
N PRO A 22 6.45 4.29 -1.15
CA PRO A 22 5.76 5.54 -1.46
C PRO A 22 5.77 5.92 -2.95
N GLU A 23 6.85 5.59 -3.66
CA GLU A 23 6.95 5.83 -5.10
C GLU A 23 5.99 4.93 -5.90
N THR A 24 5.84 3.67 -5.49
CA THR A 24 4.92 2.72 -6.10
C THR A 24 3.46 3.11 -5.85
N ALA A 25 3.12 3.52 -4.63
CA ALA A 25 1.78 4.01 -4.30
C ALA A 25 1.39 5.24 -5.15
N LYS A 26 2.32 6.18 -5.37
CA LYS A 26 2.10 7.34 -6.25
C LYS A 26 1.89 6.93 -7.70
N ARG A 27 2.66 5.95 -8.21
CA ARG A 27 2.47 5.42 -9.57
C ARG A 27 1.07 4.81 -9.73
N LEU A 28 0.63 3.99 -8.78
CA LEU A 28 -0.71 3.38 -8.79
C LEU A 28 -1.82 4.44 -8.75
N ALA A 29 -1.70 5.44 -7.88
CA ALA A 29 -2.64 6.56 -7.87
C ALA A 29 -2.65 7.32 -9.21
N GLY A 30 -1.48 7.54 -9.83
CA GLY A 30 -1.36 8.16 -11.15
C GLY A 30 -1.99 7.37 -12.29
N LEU A 31 -2.13 6.04 -12.14
CA LEU A 31 -2.85 5.17 -13.07
C LEU A 31 -4.38 5.18 -12.85
N GLY A 32 -4.88 5.91 -11.85
CA GLY A 32 -6.31 6.06 -11.57
C GLY A 32 -6.89 5.03 -10.58
N PHE A 33 -6.03 4.27 -9.88
CA PHE A 33 -6.48 3.42 -8.77
C PHE A 33 -6.74 4.27 -7.51
N ASP A 34 -7.73 3.85 -6.73
CA ASP A 34 -7.91 4.35 -5.37
C ASP A 34 -6.98 3.55 -4.44
N VAL A 35 -5.95 4.21 -3.90
CA VAL A 35 -4.88 3.56 -3.13
C VAL A 35 -5.10 3.82 -1.65
N ILE A 36 -5.43 2.76 -0.91
CA ILE A 36 -5.68 2.82 0.53
C ILE A 36 -4.55 2.07 1.23
N ILE A 37 -3.91 2.71 2.21
CA ILE A 37 -2.80 2.14 2.97
C ILE A 37 -3.24 2.03 4.43
N GLU A 38 -3.07 0.85 5.03
CA GLU A 38 -3.33 0.66 6.46
C GLU A 38 -2.35 1.49 7.30
N LYS A 39 -2.86 2.15 8.34
CA LYS A 39 -2.02 2.90 9.27
C LYS A 39 -0.98 1.96 9.90
N GLY A 40 0.29 2.28 9.69
CA GLY A 40 1.41 1.50 10.23
C GLY A 40 1.98 0.44 9.28
N ALA A 41 1.47 0.32 8.06
CA ALA A 41 2.13 -0.47 7.02
C ALA A 41 3.48 0.18 6.64
N GLY A 42 4.57 -0.58 6.72
CA GLY A 42 5.92 -0.13 6.38
C GLY A 42 6.59 0.83 7.39
N LEU A 43 6.13 0.84 8.65
CA LEU A 43 6.82 1.50 9.78
C LEU A 43 7.87 0.60 10.43
#